data_AF-A0AA35PYB1-F1
#
_entry.id   AF-A0AA35PYB1-F1
#
_cell.length_a   1.000
_cell.length_b   1.000
_cell.length_c   1.000
_cell.angle_alpha   90.00
_cell.angle_beta   90.00
_cell.angle_gamma   90.00
#
_symmetry.space_group_name_H-M   'P 1'
#
loop_
_entity.id
_entity.type
_entity.pdbx_description
1 polymer ?
#
loop_
_entity_poly.entity_id
_entity_poly.type
_entity_poly.pdbx_seq_one_letter_code
_entity_poly.pdbx_strand_id
1 'polypeptide(L)'
;MKLPALHNGATALDAVAHAVSLMEDDPLFDAGRGSVFTAEGTIEMEESVMVTSVRDSWEADVKNGSIKRGAGVLLVKDVRHPIKLAREALLRAGVDSDGRRISDGGNLHTQISGPSSSDEM
;
A
#
# COMPACT_ATOMS: atom_id res chain seq x y z
N MET A 1 13.18 -21.05 -0.25
CA MET A 1 12.68 -19.74 0.20
C MET A 1 11.44 -19.99 1.06
N LYS A 2 11.46 -19.71 2.36
CA LYS A 2 10.28 -19.84 3.25
C LYS A 2 9.77 -18.41 3.50
N LEU A 3 8.53 -18.10 3.11
CA LEU A 3 7.89 -16.81 3.37
C LEU A 3 7.45 -16.76 4.84
N PRO A 4 8.16 -16.04 5.73
CA PRO A 4 7.84 -16.02 7.17
C PRO A 4 6.46 -15.42 7.46
N ALA A 5 5.96 -14.59 6.54
CA ALA A 5 4.66 -13.95 6.64
C ALA A 5 3.49 -14.95 6.73
N LEU A 6 3.56 -16.12 6.08
CA LEU A 6 2.40 -17.00 6.00
C LEU A 6 2.20 -17.92 7.22
N HIS A 7 3.14 -17.95 8.18
CA HIS A 7 3.15 -18.98 9.23
C HIS A 7 2.66 -18.53 10.62
N ASN A 8 2.31 -17.25 10.84
CA ASN A 8 1.97 -16.75 12.18
C ASN A 8 0.71 -15.86 12.21
N GLY A 9 -0.31 -16.17 11.41
CA GLY A 9 -1.53 -15.37 11.37
C GLY A 9 -1.37 -14.00 10.70
N ALA A 10 -0.36 -13.83 9.84
CA ALA A 10 -0.27 -12.62 9.03
C ALA A 10 -1.28 -12.68 7.87
N THR A 11 -1.80 -11.52 7.50
CA THR A 11 -2.80 -11.40 6.45
C THR A 11 -2.15 -11.51 5.06
N ALA A 12 -2.98 -11.73 4.03
CA ALA A 12 -2.52 -11.63 2.64
C ALA A 12 -1.89 -10.25 2.34
N LEU A 13 -2.40 -9.20 2.96
CA LEU A 13 -1.88 -7.83 2.87
C LEU A 13 -0.47 -7.71 3.46
N ASP A 14 -0.21 -8.37 4.60
CA ASP A 14 1.13 -8.38 5.21
C ASP A 14 2.13 -9.19 4.37
N ALA A 15 1.68 -10.31 3.82
CA ALA A 15 2.51 -11.15 2.96
C ALA A 15 2.96 -10.41 1.68
N VAL A 16 2.04 -9.74 0.99
CA VAL A 16 2.37 -8.97 -0.22
C VAL A 16 3.23 -7.75 0.11
N ALA A 17 2.90 -7.01 1.18
CA ALA A 17 3.70 -5.86 1.58
C ALA A 17 5.15 -6.25 1.93
N HIS A 18 5.35 -7.40 2.58
CA HIS A 18 6.68 -7.92 2.85
C HIS A 18 7.41 -8.33 1.57
N ALA A 19 6.75 -9.07 0.67
CA ALA A 19 7.35 -9.53 -0.58
C ALA A 19 7.80 -8.35 -1.45
N VAL A 20 6.93 -7.36 -1.64
CA VAL A 20 7.25 -6.16 -2.44
C VAL A 20 8.31 -5.30 -1.75
N SER A 21 8.32 -5.21 -0.41
CA SER A 21 9.40 -4.49 0.29
C SER A 21 10.79 -5.08 0.04
N LEU A 22 10.88 -6.40 -0.19
CA LEU A 22 12.15 -7.04 -0.58
C LEU A 22 12.55 -6.68 -2.01
N MET A 23 11.57 -6.52 -2.91
CA MET A 23 11.82 -6.06 -4.28
C MET A 23 12.26 -4.59 -4.29
N GLU A 24 11.61 -3.73 -3.51
CA GLU A 24 11.98 -2.32 -3.34
C GLU A 24 13.38 -2.12 -2.73
N ASP A 25 13.87 -3.07 -1.95
CA ASP A 25 15.22 -3.04 -1.38
C ASP A 25 16.29 -3.56 -2.37
N ASP A 26 15.90 -4.33 -3.39
CA ASP A 26 16.81 -4.90 -4.37
C ASP A 26 17.01 -3.90 -5.54
N PRO A 27 18.25 -3.39 -5.74
CA PRO A 27 18.52 -2.37 -6.75
C PRO A 27 18.34 -2.85 -8.20
N LEU A 28 18.08 -4.15 -8.43
CA LEU A 28 17.77 -4.68 -9.75
C LEU A 28 16.32 -4.41 -10.18
N PHE A 29 15.43 -4.07 -9.24
CA PHE A 29 14.05 -3.70 -9.55
C PHE A 29 13.93 -2.18 -9.66
N ASP A 30 13.18 -1.73 -10.67
CA ASP A 30 12.77 -0.33 -10.81
C ASP A 30 11.65 0.01 -9.80
N ALA A 31 12.00 -0.04 -8.52
CA ALA A 31 11.14 0.23 -7.38
C ALA A 31 11.99 0.60 -6.16
N GLY A 32 11.48 1.49 -5.29
CA GLY A 32 12.16 1.87 -4.05
C GLY A 32 13.60 2.34 -4.29
N ARG A 33 14.56 1.55 -3.79
CA ARG A 33 16.00 1.83 -3.91
C ARG A 33 16.50 1.79 -5.36
N GLY A 34 15.94 0.93 -6.20
CA GLY A 34 16.38 0.73 -7.59
C GLY A 34 15.65 1.59 -8.61
N SER A 35 14.78 2.50 -8.16
CA SER A 35 13.98 3.33 -9.05
C SER A 35 14.84 4.16 -10.02
N VAL A 36 14.36 4.24 -11.26
CA VAL A 36 15.00 5.01 -12.32
C VAL A 36 14.69 6.49 -12.21
N PHE A 37 15.58 7.30 -12.79
CA PHE A 37 15.39 8.74 -12.86
C PHE A 37 14.31 9.13 -13.88
N THR A 38 13.53 10.15 -13.52
CA THR A 38 12.69 10.91 -14.46
C THR A 38 13.56 11.67 -15.48
N ALA A 39 12.92 12.28 -16.47
CA ALA A 39 13.63 13.14 -17.43
C ALA A 39 14.33 14.33 -16.76
N GLU A 40 13.80 14.78 -15.62
CA GLU A 40 14.31 15.87 -14.79
C GLU A 40 15.40 15.41 -13.81
N GLY A 41 15.76 14.12 -13.81
CA GLY A 41 16.80 13.58 -12.93
C GLY A 41 16.36 13.37 -11.47
N THR A 42 15.05 13.30 -11.21
CA THR A 42 14.48 13.00 -9.88
C THR A 42 14.03 11.55 -9.79
N ILE A 43 13.81 11.05 -8.57
CA ILE A 43 13.15 9.74 -8.35
C ILE A 43 11.70 10.01 -7.97
N GLU A 44 10.76 9.46 -8.75
CA GLU A 44 9.33 9.56 -8.53
C GLU A 44 8.71 8.18 -8.70
N MET A 45 7.99 7.70 -7.68
CA MET A 45 7.49 6.34 -7.63
C MET A 45 5.97 6.31 -7.53
N GLU A 46 5.39 5.23 -8.05
CA GLU A 46 3.97 4.91 -7.93
C GLU A 46 3.82 3.48 -7.41
N GLU A 47 2.82 3.25 -6.57
CA GLU A 47 2.56 1.93 -6.00
C GLU A 47 1.08 1.77 -5.67
N SER A 48 0.55 0.56 -5.76
CA SER A 48 -0.86 0.31 -5.44
C SER A 48 -1.10 -1.06 -4.85
N VAL A 49 -2.06 -1.14 -3.93
CA VAL A 49 -2.41 -2.39 -3.27
C VAL A 49 -3.92 -2.56 -3.24
N MET A 50 -4.38 -3.80 -3.46
CA MET A 50 -5.80 -4.16 -3.44
C MET A 50 -6.00 -5.41 -2.60
N VAL A 51 -7.10 -5.42 -1.84
CA VAL A 51 -7.53 -6.58 -1.05
C VAL A 51 -9.04 -6.76 -1.14
N THR A 52 -9.50 -8.00 -1.07
CA THR A 52 -10.93 -8.33 -0.92
C THR A 52 -11.36 -8.29 0.55
N SER A 53 -10.39 -8.39 1.46
CA SER A 53 -10.60 -8.21 2.89
C SER A 53 -9.31 -7.77 3.58
N VAL A 54 -9.48 -6.97 4.63
CA VAL A 54 -8.42 -6.55 5.56
C VAL A 54 -8.45 -7.38 6.84
N ARG A 55 -9.44 -8.27 7.00
CA ARG A 55 -9.61 -9.12 8.20
C ARG A 55 -8.81 -10.41 8.09
N ASP A 56 -8.46 -10.96 9.26
CA ASP A 56 -7.57 -12.11 9.41
C ASP A 56 -8.18 -13.45 8.96
N SER A 57 -9.51 -13.52 8.76
CA SER A 57 -10.21 -14.77 8.42
C SER A 57 -10.82 -14.71 7.03
N TRP A 58 -10.19 -15.42 6.08
CA TRP A 58 -10.73 -15.59 4.72
C TRP A 58 -12.17 -16.14 4.72
N GLU A 59 -12.55 -16.94 5.72
CA GLU A 59 -13.90 -17.53 5.85
C GLU A 59 -15.01 -16.51 6.17
N ALA A 60 -14.71 -15.44 6.91
CA ALA A 60 -15.71 -14.45 7.31
C ALA A 60 -16.13 -13.56 6.14
N ASP A 61 -15.23 -13.30 5.21
CA ASP A 61 -15.44 -12.34 4.12
C ASP A 61 -16.15 -12.95 2.93
N VAL A 62 -16.08 -14.27 2.75
CA VAL A 62 -16.84 -14.99 1.72
C VAL A 62 -18.35 -14.96 2.01
N LYS A 63 -18.75 -14.96 3.29
CA LYS A 63 -20.17 -15.02 3.69
C LYS A 63 -20.91 -13.68 3.61
N ASN A 64 -20.21 -12.55 3.75
CA ASN A 64 -20.84 -11.22 3.81
C ASN A 64 -20.72 -10.39 2.52
N GLY A 65 -20.17 -10.96 1.44
CA GLY A 65 -19.82 -10.20 0.24
C GLY A 65 -18.57 -9.38 0.51
N SER A 66 -17.42 -9.91 0.10
CA SER A 66 -16.12 -9.25 0.26
C SER A 66 -16.10 -7.91 -0.51
N ILE A 67 -15.96 -6.78 0.20
CA ILE A 67 -15.82 -5.47 -0.44
C ILE A 67 -14.37 -5.32 -0.91
N LYS A 68 -14.16 -5.19 -2.23
CA LYS A 68 -12.84 -4.88 -2.79
C LYS A 68 -12.41 -3.49 -2.34
N ARG A 69 -11.21 -3.39 -1.78
CA ARG A 69 -10.59 -2.13 -1.35
C ARG A 69 -9.26 -1.98 -2.06
N GLY A 70 -8.98 -0.79 -2.57
CA GLY A 70 -7.69 -0.46 -3.17
C GLY A 70 -7.16 0.88 -2.69
N ALA A 71 -5.84 1.00 -2.62
CA ALA A 71 -5.16 2.28 -2.46
C ALA A 71 -3.99 2.39 -3.45
N GLY A 72 -3.80 3.59 -3.98
CA GLY A 72 -2.66 3.97 -4.80
C GLY A 72 -1.93 5.16 -4.20
N VAL A 73 -0.61 5.18 -4.35
CA VAL A 73 0.26 6.32 -4.05
C VAL A 73 0.99 6.66 -5.34
N LEU A 74 0.98 7.93 -5.74
CA LEU A 74 1.55 8.38 -7.02
C LEU A 74 2.49 9.56 -6.80
N LEU A 75 3.51 9.67 -7.66
CA LEU A 75 4.49 10.75 -7.67
C LEU A 75 5.19 10.94 -6.31
N VAL A 76 5.33 9.86 -5.54
CA VAL A 76 5.96 9.95 -4.21
C VAL A 76 7.47 9.99 -4.34
N LYS A 77 8.09 10.85 -3.53
CA LYS A 77 9.53 11.06 -3.42
C LYS A 77 9.99 10.72 -2.01
N ASP A 78 11.26 10.43 -1.81
CA ASP A 78 11.84 10.22 -0.47
C ASP A 78 11.18 9.10 0.36
N VAL A 79 10.53 8.13 -0.30
CA VAL A 79 9.88 6.97 0.32
C VAL A 79 10.69 5.72 0.03
N ARG A 80 11.31 5.14 1.06
CA ARG A 80 12.07 3.88 0.92
C ARG A 80 11.20 2.70 0.44
N HIS A 81 9.95 2.66 0.88
CA HIS A 81 9.01 1.56 0.61
C HIS A 81 7.62 2.06 0.21
N PRO A 82 7.39 2.41 -1.07
CA PRO A 82 6.07 2.79 -1.58
C PRO A 82 4.93 1.83 -1.19
N ILE A 83 5.17 0.52 -1.11
CA ILE A 83 4.13 -0.47 -0.77
C ILE A 83 3.65 -0.34 0.66
N LYS A 84 4.54 0.03 1.59
CA LYS A 84 4.16 0.28 2.98
C LYS A 84 3.31 1.54 3.06
N LEU A 85 3.62 2.56 2.27
CA LEU A 85 2.80 3.77 2.19
C LEU A 85 1.42 3.48 1.61
N ALA A 86 1.33 2.71 0.51
CA ALA A 86 0.07 2.29 -0.09
C ALA A 86 -0.77 1.43 0.87
N ARG A 87 -0.13 0.50 1.60
CA ARG A 87 -0.78 -0.30 2.66
C ARG A 87 -1.33 0.58 3.77
N GLU A 88 -0.56 1.55 4.26
CA GLU A 88 -1.04 2.47 5.31
C GLU A 88 -2.19 3.35 4.81
N ALA A 89 -2.13 3.81 3.56
CA ALA A 89 -3.25 4.53 2.93
C ALA A 89 -4.51 3.65 2.87
N LEU A 90 -4.39 2.38 2.48
CA LEU A 90 -5.49 1.42 2.45
C LEU A 90 -6.09 1.19 3.84
N LEU A 91 -5.26 1.04 4.88
CA LEU A 91 -5.71 0.79 6.26
C LEU A 91 -6.39 2.00 6.90
N ARG A 92 -5.96 3.21 6.54
CA ARG A 92 -6.50 4.48 7.06
C ARG A 92 -7.74 4.95 6.30
N ALA A 93 -7.93 4.51 5.06
CA ALA A 93 -9.16 4.74 4.31
C ALA A 93 -10.37 4.12 5.03
N GLY A 94 -11.48 4.86 5.10
CA GLY A 94 -12.72 4.42 5.76
C GLY A 94 -13.13 5.22 7.01
N VAL A 95 -12.93 6.54 6.99
CA VAL A 95 -13.54 7.48 7.95
C VAL A 95 -14.52 8.39 7.22
N ASP A 96 -15.69 8.66 7.83
CA ASP A 96 -16.64 9.64 7.30
C ASP A 96 -16.13 11.09 7.49
N SER A 97 -16.92 12.07 7.02
CA SER A 97 -16.62 13.51 7.17
C SER A 97 -16.48 13.98 8.62
N ASP A 98 -16.91 13.17 9.59
CA ASP A 98 -16.89 13.45 11.01
C ASP A 98 -15.79 12.66 11.75
N GLY A 99 -14.92 11.95 11.03
CA GLY A 99 -13.82 11.16 11.58
C GLY A 99 -14.23 9.82 12.20
N ARG A 100 -15.48 9.36 11.99
CA ARG A 100 -15.94 8.06 12.50
C ARG A 100 -15.61 6.96 11.50
N ARG A 101 -15.21 5.79 12.01
CA ARG A 101 -14.95 4.61 11.17
C ARG A 101 -16.27 4.15 10.55
N ILE A 102 -16.39 4.26 9.22
CA ILE A 102 -17.57 3.81 8.48
C ILE A 102 -17.53 2.29 8.34
N SER A 103 -18.62 1.63 8.76
CA SER A 103 -18.76 0.17 8.73
C SER A 103 -18.95 -0.41 7.32
N ASP A 104 -19.19 0.44 6.32
CA ASP A 104 -19.41 0.11 4.91
C ASP A 104 -18.25 0.52 3.98
N GLY A 105 -17.22 1.21 4.49
CA GLY A 105 -15.92 1.33 3.82
C GLY A 105 -15.88 2.12 2.50
N GLY A 106 -16.57 3.27 2.39
CA GLY A 106 -16.26 4.24 1.33
C GLY A 106 -14.84 4.81 1.53
N ASN A 107 -13.91 4.83 0.57
CA ASN A 107 -13.99 4.69 -0.88
C ASN A 107 -13.31 3.39 -1.39
N LEU A 108 -13.88 2.76 -2.42
CA LEU A 108 -13.33 1.57 -3.09
C LEU A 108 -11.91 1.79 -3.66
N HIS A 109 -11.50 3.05 -3.82
CA HIS A 109 -10.21 3.49 -4.34
C HIS A 109 -9.75 4.75 -3.59
N THR A 110 -8.64 4.66 -2.85
CA THR A 110 -7.97 5.81 -2.24
C THR A 110 -6.71 6.15 -3.02
N GLN A 111 -6.54 7.41 -3.41
CA GLN A 111 -5.36 7.85 -4.13
C GLN A 111 -4.69 8.97 -3.34
N ILE A 112 -3.40 8.81 -3.05
CA ILE A 112 -2.56 9.87 -2.50
C ILE A 112 -1.56 10.26 -3.58
N SER A 113 -1.48 11.56 -3.89
CA SER A 113 -0.45 12.12 -4.76
C SER A 113 0.21 13.29 -4.06
N GLY A 114 1.51 13.46 -4.30
CA GLY A 114 2.22 14.67 -3.88
C GLY A 114 3.68 14.41 -3.52
N PRO A 115 4.52 15.45 -3.54
CA PRO A 115 5.86 15.39 -2.97
C PRO A 115 5.72 15.27 -1.45
N SER A 116 6.17 14.18 -0.83
CA SER A 116 6.22 14.12 0.63
C SER A 116 7.42 14.92 1.12
N SER A 117 7.16 16.17 1.52
CA SER A 117 7.99 17.00 2.41
C SER A 117 9.48 17.15 2.03
N SER A 118 9.77 17.98 1.03
CA SER A 118 11.11 18.62 0.89
C SER A 118 11.13 19.91 0.04
N ASP A 119 9.98 20.52 -0.29
CA ASP A 119 9.91 21.83 -1.00
C ASP A 119 10.11 23.07 -0.09
N GLU A 120 10.69 22.90 1.11
CA GLU A 120 11.20 24.00 1.94
C GLU A 120 12.58 23.63 2.52
N MET A 121 13.66 23.89 1.77
CA MET A 121 14.96 24.35 2.29
C MET A 121 15.74 25.10 1.19
#